data_AF-A0A960B2A9-F1
#
_entry.id   AF-A0A960B2A9-F1
#
_cell.length_a   1.000
_cell.length_b   1.000
_cell.length_c   1.000
_cell.angle_alpha   90.00
_cell.angle_beta   90.00
_cell.angle_gamma   90.00
#
_symmetry.space_group_name_H-M   'P 1'
#
loop_
_entity.id
_entity.type
_entity.pdbx_description
1 polymer ?
#
loop_
_entity_poly.entity_id
_entity_poly.type
_entity_poly.pdbx_seq_one_letter_code
_entity_poly.pdbx_strand_id
1 'polypeptide(L)'
;MLTAVQLHERGRALSNAGRHAAARRLLTAALQRTDDEDLLARVEGSLAYVVAELGAPDEAWALCDRALERPGISAHTRGVLSSQRGLMHMRSGHTLDAVREFTVALPNLDGDDELVGRLLLNRGNVHLQRGDGRSASADFRSAR
;
A
#
# COMPACT_ATOMS: atom_id res chain seq x y z
N MET A 1 -1.41 -11.10 -25.71
CA MET A 1 -0.98 -9.85 -25.02
C MET A 1 -1.51 -9.91 -23.60
N LEU A 2 -0.77 -9.48 -22.58
CA LEU A 2 -1.23 -9.56 -21.17
C LEU A 2 -2.34 -8.54 -20.88
N THR A 3 -3.29 -8.86 -20.01
CA THR A 3 -4.31 -7.89 -19.54
C THR A 3 -3.73 -6.93 -18.49
N ALA A 4 -4.44 -5.85 -18.17
CA ALA A 4 -4.06 -4.94 -17.08
C ALA A 4 -3.94 -5.68 -15.73
N VAL A 5 -4.89 -6.57 -15.42
CA VAL A 5 -4.87 -7.41 -14.21
C VAL A 5 -3.61 -8.28 -14.17
N GLN A 6 -3.30 -9.00 -15.25
CA GLN A 6 -2.11 -9.86 -15.32
C GLN A 6 -0.80 -9.06 -15.19
N LEU A 7 -0.76 -7.85 -15.76
CA LEU A 7 0.38 -6.96 -15.61
C LEU A 7 0.52 -6.45 -14.18
N HIS A 8 -0.60 -6.11 -13.52
CA HIS A 8 -0.64 -5.69 -12.12
C HIS A 8 -0.14 -6.77 -11.18
N GLU A 9 -0.66 -7.99 -11.30
CA GLU A 9 -0.24 -9.16 -10.50
C GLU A 9 1.25 -9.45 -10.66
N ARG A 10 1.75 -9.50 -11.90
CA ARG A 10 3.17 -9.70 -12.18
C ARG A 10 4.04 -8.55 -11.66
N GLY A 11 3.54 -7.31 -11.77
CA GLY A 11 4.19 -6.13 -11.21
C GLY A 11 4.33 -6.21 -9.69
N ARG A 12 3.27 -6.60 -8.98
CA ARG A 12 3.29 -6.84 -7.53
C ARG A 12 4.26 -7.95 -7.15
N ALA A 13 4.25 -9.07 -7.86
CA ALA A 13 5.17 -10.18 -7.60
C ALA A 13 6.65 -9.74 -7.75
N LEU A 14 6.97 -8.97 -8.80
CA LEU A 14 8.30 -8.40 -8.98
C LEU A 14 8.66 -7.39 -7.88
N SER A 15 7.71 -6.57 -7.44
CA SER A 15 7.91 -5.62 -6.35
C SER A 15 8.24 -6.34 -5.04
N ASN A 16 7.48 -7.39 -4.70
CA ASN A 16 7.71 -8.20 -3.51
C ASN A 16 9.07 -8.93 -3.56
N ALA A 17 9.56 -9.25 -4.76
CA ALA A 17 10.89 -9.82 -4.98
C ALA A 17 12.02 -8.77 -5.06
N GLY A 18 11.76 -7.50 -4.72
CA GLY A 18 12.76 -6.41 -4.76
C GLY A 18 13.13 -5.93 -6.17
N ARG A 19 12.49 -6.44 -7.23
CA ARG A 19 12.77 -6.09 -8.62
C ARG A 19 12.01 -4.84 -9.06
N HIS A 20 12.18 -3.75 -8.32
CA HIS A 20 11.37 -2.52 -8.43
C HIS A 20 11.41 -1.90 -9.84
N ALA A 21 12.56 -1.84 -10.50
CA ALA A 21 12.64 -1.30 -11.86
C ALA A 21 11.82 -2.11 -12.89
N ALA A 22 11.78 -3.43 -12.74
CA ALA A 22 10.98 -4.31 -13.59
C ALA A 22 9.48 -4.23 -13.24
N ALA A 23 9.16 -4.16 -11.93
CA ALA A 23 7.80 -3.94 -11.44
C ALA A 23 7.22 -2.63 -12.01
N ARG A 24 7.98 -1.52 -11.96
CA ARG A 24 7.58 -0.21 -12.49
C ARG A 24 7.11 -0.33 -13.94
N ARG A 25 7.90 -0.99 -14.80
CA ARG A 25 7.56 -1.17 -16.22
C ARG A 25 6.23 -1.90 -16.42
N LEU A 26 5.98 -2.97 -15.66
CA LEU A 26 4.73 -3.73 -15.79
C LEU A 26 3.53 -2.95 -15.25
N LEU A 27 3.69 -2.25 -14.14
CA LEU A 27 2.62 -1.43 -13.53
C LEU A 27 2.26 -0.25 -14.43
N THR A 28 3.24 0.46 -15.00
CA THR A 28 3.00 1.51 -15.98
C THR A 28 2.26 0.96 -17.21
N ALA A 29 2.64 -0.24 -17.69
CA ALA A 29 1.92 -0.88 -18.79
C ALA A 29 0.48 -1.29 -18.42
N ALA A 30 0.22 -1.64 -17.16
CA ALA A 30 -1.13 -1.96 -16.68
C ALA A 30 -2.05 -0.73 -16.72
N LEU A 31 -1.55 0.45 -16.32
CA LEU A 31 -2.29 1.71 -16.37
C LEU A 31 -2.75 2.08 -17.79
N GLN A 32 -2.00 1.66 -18.81
CA GLN A 32 -2.34 1.95 -20.22
C GLN A 32 -3.34 0.94 -20.81
N ARG A 33 -3.83 -0.03 -20.04
CA ARG A 33 -4.68 -1.13 -20.53
C ARG A 33 -6.01 -1.29 -19.81
N THR A 34 -6.40 -0.29 -19.03
CA THR A 34 -7.66 -0.31 -18.31
C THR A 34 -8.15 1.11 -18.08
N ASP A 35 -9.47 1.26 -18.13
CA ASP A 35 -10.19 2.47 -17.73
C ASP A 35 -11.04 2.20 -16.46
N ASP A 36 -10.86 1.03 -15.84
CA ASP A 36 -11.55 0.68 -14.59
C ASP A 36 -10.91 1.43 -13.41
N GLU A 37 -11.69 2.30 -12.78
CA GLU A 37 -11.21 3.22 -11.74
C GLU A 37 -10.63 2.49 -10.51
N ASP A 38 -11.23 1.37 -10.10
CA ASP A 38 -10.74 0.58 -8.97
C ASP A 38 -9.41 -0.11 -9.30
N LEU A 39 -9.30 -0.73 -10.48
CA LEU A 39 -8.05 -1.33 -10.95
C LEU A 39 -6.96 -0.28 -11.14
N LEU A 40 -7.28 0.89 -11.70
CA LEU A 40 -6.34 2.00 -11.82
C LEU A 40 -5.80 2.42 -10.46
N ALA A 41 -6.68 2.62 -9.47
CA ALA A 41 -6.28 2.96 -8.11
C ALA A 41 -5.36 1.90 -7.48
N ARG A 42 -5.67 0.61 -7.66
CA ARG A 42 -4.84 -0.51 -7.16
C ARG A 42 -3.46 -0.57 -7.82
N VAL A 43 -3.39 -0.30 -9.12
CA VAL A 43 -2.12 -0.24 -9.87
C VAL A 43 -1.30 0.96 -9.42
N GLU A 44 -1.92 2.13 -9.26
CA GLU A 44 -1.27 3.35 -8.78
C GLU A 44 -0.72 3.18 -7.36
N GLY A 45 -1.48 2.59 -6.44
CA GLY A 45 -1.00 2.30 -5.09
C GLY A 45 0.16 1.29 -5.05
N SER A 46 0.20 0.34 -5.99
CA SER A 46 1.33 -0.58 -6.14
C SER A 46 2.55 0.12 -6.75
N LEU A 47 2.32 1.03 -7.70
CA LEU A 47 3.35 1.83 -8.34
C LEU A 47 3.95 2.84 -7.37
N ALA A 48 3.14 3.46 -6.51
CA ALA A 48 3.57 4.38 -5.45
C ALA A 48 4.65 3.75 -4.57
N TYR A 49 4.41 2.53 -4.08
CA TYR A 49 5.42 1.79 -3.32
C TYR A 49 6.69 1.55 -4.14
N VAL A 50 6.56 1.10 -5.38
CA VAL A 50 7.71 0.83 -6.26
C VAL A 50 8.54 2.08 -6.52
N VAL A 51 7.93 3.24 -6.75
CA VAL A 51 8.67 4.48 -7.01
C VAL A 51 9.29 5.05 -5.73
N ALA A 52 8.66 4.86 -4.57
CA ALA A 52 9.29 5.15 -3.27
C ALA A 52 10.57 4.33 -3.06
N GLU A 53 10.54 3.01 -3.35
CA GLU A 53 11.73 2.15 -3.28
C GLU A 53 12.82 2.51 -4.29
N LEU A 54 12.46 3.21 -5.36
CA LEU A 54 13.40 3.73 -6.36
C LEU A 54 13.91 5.14 -6.02
N GLY A 55 13.56 5.68 -4.86
CA GLY A 55 14.04 6.98 -4.39
C GLY A 55 13.25 8.18 -4.91
N ALA A 56 12.00 7.99 -5.34
CA ALA A 56 11.09 9.06 -5.78
C ALA A 56 9.87 9.19 -4.84
N PRO A 57 10.05 9.65 -3.59
CA PRO A 57 8.98 9.71 -2.59
C PRO A 57 7.87 10.71 -2.97
N ASP A 58 8.18 11.83 -3.60
CA ASP A 58 7.16 12.83 -4.00
C ASP A 58 6.23 12.27 -5.09
N GLU A 59 6.79 11.51 -6.05
CA GLU A 59 6.02 10.80 -7.06
C GLU A 59 5.13 9.73 -6.41
N ALA A 60 5.65 9.01 -5.40
CA ALA A 60 4.88 8.04 -4.65
C ALA A 60 3.65 8.66 -3.97
N TRP A 61 3.83 9.82 -3.32
CA TRP A 61 2.73 10.53 -2.66
C TRP A 61 1.68 10.96 -3.66
N ALA A 62 2.09 11.59 -4.77
CA ALA A 62 1.17 12.01 -5.82
C ALA A 62 0.37 10.85 -6.42
N LEU A 63 1.00 9.66 -6.58
CA LEU A 63 0.31 8.46 -7.04
C LEU A 63 -0.74 7.95 -6.04
N CYS A 64 -0.39 7.90 -4.75
CA CYS A 64 -1.31 7.49 -3.70
C CYS A 64 -2.51 8.45 -3.55
N ASP A 65 -2.26 9.77 -3.59
CA ASP A 65 -3.31 10.77 -3.47
C ASP A 65 -4.26 10.72 -4.68
N ARG A 66 -3.71 10.65 -5.90
CA ARG A 66 -4.51 10.47 -7.11
C ARG A 66 -5.36 9.21 -7.05
N ALA A 67 -4.81 8.10 -6.57
CA ALA A 67 -5.53 6.83 -6.44
C ALA A 67 -6.70 6.94 -5.46
N LEU A 68 -6.55 7.68 -4.35
CA LEU A 68 -7.60 7.89 -3.35
C LEU A 68 -8.73 8.81 -3.84
N GLU A 69 -8.41 9.74 -4.74
CA GLU A 69 -9.35 10.68 -5.36
C GLU A 69 -10.20 10.03 -6.47
N ARG A 70 -9.84 8.83 -6.94
CA ARG A 70 -10.58 8.15 -8.01
C ARG A 70 -12.03 7.86 -7.59
N PRO A 71 -13.00 8.12 -8.49
CA PRO A 71 -14.41 7.86 -8.20
C PRO A 71 -14.67 6.36 -8.14
N GLY A 72 -15.60 5.95 -7.27
CA GLY A 72 -16.10 4.57 -7.26
C GLY A 72 -15.14 3.49 -6.76
N ILE A 73 -13.94 3.84 -6.26
CA ILE A 73 -13.03 2.84 -5.71
C ILE A 73 -13.64 2.14 -4.48
N SER A 74 -13.42 0.84 -4.40
CA SER A 74 -13.96 -0.03 -3.36
C SER A 74 -13.39 0.31 -1.97
N ALA A 75 -14.10 -0.11 -0.91
CA ALA A 75 -13.60 -0.02 0.45
C ALA A 75 -12.24 -0.73 0.58
N HIS A 76 -12.13 -1.96 0.06
CA HIS A 76 -10.88 -2.72 0.04
C HIS A 76 -9.73 -1.92 -0.58
N THR A 77 -9.92 -1.36 -1.78
CA THR A 77 -8.92 -0.51 -2.43
C THR A 77 -8.53 0.70 -1.59
N ARG A 78 -9.48 1.40 -0.95
CA ARG A 78 -9.18 2.49 0.00
C ARG A 78 -8.35 2.01 1.19
N GLY A 79 -8.65 0.82 1.71
CA GLY A 79 -7.89 0.19 2.78
C GLY A 79 -6.44 -0.08 2.38
N VAL A 80 -6.23 -0.64 1.18
CA VAL A 80 -4.89 -0.87 0.63
C VAL A 80 -4.12 0.44 0.48
N LEU A 81 -4.73 1.47 -0.11
CA LEU A 81 -4.08 2.77 -0.33
C LEU A 81 -3.72 3.47 0.99
N SER A 82 -4.61 3.43 1.97
CA SER A 82 -4.36 3.98 3.31
C SER A 82 -3.21 3.22 4.00
N SER A 83 -3.16 1.89 3.88
CA SER A 83 -2.05 1.08 4.41
C SER A 83 -0.70 1.44 3.74
N GLN A 84 -0.71 1.71 2.43
CA GLN A 84 0.49 2.16 1.70
C GLN A 84 0.96 3.55 2.16
N ARG A 85 0.05 4.52 2.35
CA ARG A 85 0.38 5.83 2.95
C ARG A 85 0.93 5.68 4.36
N GLY A 86 0.36 4.78 5.16
CA GLY A 86 0.87 4.46 6.49
C GLY A 86 2.32 3.97 6.46
N LEU A 87 2.66 3.10 5.51
CA LEU A 87 4.03 2.62 5.32
C LEU A 87 5.00 3.75 4.91
N MET A 88 4.54 4.66 4.05
CA MET A 88 5.34 5.82 3.64
C MET A 88 5.61 6.79 4.80
N HIS A 89 4.59 7.09 5.60
CA HIS A 89 4.75 7.87 6.83
C HIS A 89 5.69 7.19 7.81
N MET A 90 5.55 5.87 8.03
CA MET A 90 6.42 5.09 8.92
C MET A 90 7.88 5.22 8.51
N ARG A 91 8.18 5.04 7.22
CA ARG A 91 9.55 5.13 6.67
C ARG A 91 10.13 6.53 6.72
N SER A 92 9.28 7.55 6.68
CA SER A 92 9.67 8.96 6.80
C SER A 92 9.77 9.44 8.26
N GLY A 93 9.52 8.57 9.24
CA GLY A 93 9.52 8.91 10.67
C GLY A 93 8.27 9.67 11.14
N HIS A 94 7.27 9.86 10.28
CA HIS A 94 5.99 10.50 10.61
C HIS A 94 5.05 9.51 11.34
N THR A 95 5.50 9.05 12.51
CA THR A 95 4.90 7.92 13.24
C THR A 95 3.43 8.11 13.63
N LEU A 96 3.00 9.33 13.97
CA LEU A 96 1.59 9.61 14.30
C LEU A 96 0.68 9.47 13.08
N ASP A 97 1.13 9.98 11.94
CA ASP A 97 0.39 9.90 10.69
C ASP A 97 0.32 8.46 10.21
N ALA A 98 1.42 7.71 10.34
CA ALA A 98 1.46 6.28 10.04
C ALA A 98 0.41 5.48 10.84
N VAL A 99 0.35 5.68 12.16
CA VAL A 99 -0.65 5.01 13.02
C VAL A 99 -2.08 5.37 12.58
N ARG A 100 -2.33 6.64 12.25
CA ARG A 100 -3.65 7.10 11.80
C ARG A 100 -4.05 6.42 10.50
N GLU A 101 -3.17 6.39 9.51
CA GLU A 101 -3.42 5.74 8.22
C GLU A 101 -3.69 4.23 8.37
N PHE A 102 -2.87 3.52 9.14
CA PHE A 102 -3.10 2.09 9.40
C PHE A 102 -4.42 1.84 10.13
N THR A 103 -4.82 2.74 11.03
CA THR A 103 -6.08 2.63 11.77
C THR A 103 -7.29 2.84 10.85
N VAL A 104 -7.22 3.80 9.92
CA VAL A 104 -8.25 4.02 8.89
C VAL A 104 -8.32 2.85 7.90
N ALA A 105 -7.18 2.26 7.57
CA ALA A 105 -7.10 1.14 6.64
C ALA A 105 -7.75 -0.15 7.17
N LEU A 106 -7.58 -0.43 8.47
CA LEU A 106 -7.96 -1.72 9.07
C LEU A 106 -9.41 -2.18 8.81
N PRO A 107 -10.47 -1.40 9.07
CA PRO A 107 -11.84 -1.84 8.85
C PRO A 107 -12.18 -2.02 7.36
N ASN A 108 -11.40 -1.41 6.46
CA ASN A 108 -11.60 -1.49 5.02
C ASN A 108 -10.98 -2.76 4.40
N LEU A 109 -10.14 -3.47 5.16
CA LEU A 109 -9.46 -4.70 4.72
C LEU A 109 -10.10 -5.96 5.33
N ASP A 110 -11.33 -5.85 5.84
CA ASP A 110 -12.05 -6.99 6.40
C ASP A 110 -12.19 -8.12 5.37
N GLY A 111 -11.90 -9.35 5.80
CA GLY A 111 -11.85 -10.54 4.94
C GLY A 111 -10.56 -10.74 4.15
N ASP A 112 -9.56 -9.85 4.25
CA ASP A 112 -8.22 -10.03 3.68
C ASP A 112 -7.17 -10.21 4.79
N ASP A 113 -7.15 -11.42 5.37
CA ASP A 113 -6.32 -11.76 6.52
C ASP A 113 -4.83 -11.47 6.29
N GLU A 114 -4.32 -11.71 5.07
CA GLU A 114 -2.92 -11.44 4.72
C GLU A 114 -2.59 -9.94 4.82
N LEU A 115 -3.43 -9.09 4.24
CA LEU A 115 -3.23 -7.65 4.30
C LEU A 115 -3.46 -7.08 5.70
N VAL A 116 -4.44 -7.60 6.44
CA VAL A 116 -4.68 -7.25 7.84
C VAL A 116 -3.46 -7.61 8.70
N GLY A 117 -2.93 -8.83 8.57
CA GLY A 117 -1.74 -9.27 9.27
C GLY A 117 -0.54 -8.35 8.99
N ARG A 118 -0.26 -8.05 7.71
CA ARG A 118 0.84 -7.15 7.31
C ARG A 118 0.65 -5.73 7.83
N LEU A 119 -0.58 -5.19 7.78
CA LEU A 119 -0.91 -3.88 8.32
C LEU A 119 -0.63 -3.81 9.83
N LEU A 120 -1.09 -4.81 10.58
CA LEU A 120 -0.90 -4.88 12.03
C LEU A 120 0.59 -5.01 12.41
N LEU A 121 1.36 -5.80 11.67
CA LEU A 121 2.81 -5.86 11.84
C LEU A 121 3.46 -4.48 11.64
N ASN A 122 3.07 -3.75 10.59
CA ASN A 122 3.62 -2.41 10.35
C ASN A 122 3.19 -1.41 11.43
N ARG A 123 1.92 -1.38 11.84
CA ARG A 123 1.44 -0.48 12.90
C ARG A 123 2.10 -0.80 14.24
N GLY A 124 2.27 -2.08 14.57
CA GLY A 124 2.99 -2.51 15.76
C GLY A 124 4.46 -2.05 15.75
N ASN A 125 5.14 -2.10 14.60
CA ASN A 125 6.49 -1.55 14.45
C ASN A 125 6.53 -0.03 14.69
N VAL A 126 5.51 0.70 14.22
CA VAL A 126 5.40 2.15 14.47
C VAL A 126 5.21 2.43 15.96
N HIS A 127 4.41 1.62 16.66
CA HIS A 127 4.27 1.70 18.11
C HIS A 127 5.60 1.46 18.83
N LEU A 128 6.42 0.49 18.39
CA LEU A 128 7.77 0.28 18.92
C LEU A 128 8.69 1.49 18.69
N GLN A 129 8.66 2.10 17.50
CA GLN A 129 9.45 3.31 17.21
C GLN A 129 9.11 4.47 18.19
N ARG A 130 7.90 4.47 18.73
CA ARG A 130 7.42 5.45 19.71
C ARG A 130 7.60 5.03 21.18
N GLY A 131 8.18 3.85 21.44
CA GLY A 131 8.33 3.29 22.79
C GLY A 131 7.03 2.73 23.39
N ASP A 132 5.96 2.60 22.60
CA ASP A 132 4.67 2.05 23.04
C ASP A 132 4.63 0.52 22.87
N GLY A 133 5.35 -0.18 23.74
CA GLY A 133 5.43 -1.64 23.71
C GLY A 133 4.09 -2.33 23.94
N ARG A 134 3.13 -1.69 24.63
CA ARG A 134 1.81 -2.26 24.91
C ARG A 134 0.98 -2.35 23.64
N SER A 135 0.86 -1.25 22.89
CA SER A 135 0.10 -1.23 21.64
C SER A 135 0.77 -2.10 20.58
N ALA A 136 2.11 -2.08 20.50
CA ALA A 136 2.86 -2.97 19.62
C ALA A 136 2.55 -4.45 19.89
N SER A 137 2.59 -4.87 21.15
CA SER A 137 2.29 -6.25 21.55
C SER A 137 0.84 -6.65 21.30
N ALA A 138 -0.10 -5.69 21.30
CA ALA A 138 -1.48 -5.95 20.93
C ALA A 138 -1.59 -6.22 19.42
N ASP A 139 -1.02 -5.34 18.60
CA ASP A 139 -1.02 -5.48 17.14
C ASP A 139 -0.35 -6.79 16.68
N PHE A 140 0.82 -7.13 17.23
CA PHE A 140 1.52 -8.36 16.86
C PHE A 140 0.78 -9.64 17.24
N ARG A 141 -0.02 -9.63 18.32
CA ARG A 141 -0.86 -10.80 18.68
C ARG A 141 -2.08 -10.93 17.79
N SER A 142 -2.55 -9.81 17.25
CA SER A 142 -3.69 -9.77 16.34
C SER A 142 -3.28 -10.02 14.88
N ALA A 143 -2.01 -9.82 14.52
CA ALA A 143 -1.46 -10.23 13.23
C ALA A 143 -1.43 -11.76 13.16
N ARG A 144 -2.27 -12.35 12.31
CA ARG A 144 -2.39 -13.79 12.09
C ARG A 144 -2.07 -14.14 10.64
#